data_AF-A0A0T1S195-F1
#
_entry.id   AF-A0A0T1S195-F1
#
_cell.length_a   1.000
_cell.length_b   1.000
_cell.length_c   1.000
_cell.angle_alpha   90.00
_cell.angle_beta   90.00
_cell.angle_gamma   90.00
#
_symmetry.space_group_name_H-M   'P 1'
#
loop_
_entity.id
_entity.type
_entity.pdbx_description
1 polymer ?
#
loop_
_entity_poly.entity_id
_entity_poly.type
_entity_poly.pdbx_seq_one_letter_code
_entity_poly.pdbx_strand_id
1 'polypeptide(L)'
;MSPSTPLISPDALDREAAALYESATWQRIVTDWTSAPTAVPEPGTTPAPDPGPTPVVPAAPGAAPDAERWRRLLTVPVDRLVADALDALPPPLPVERRLPGRLGAVLPDRLHTWRRIGQPELRPSVHLGYARLVLTEWGWQNAPYKLRDARGARCVCGALLAAHRLGYGGATTMNEAAAWIMTELRSRGWHELIGPWNRAPGRTAADAVDLLDATIHRAALAGR
;
A
#
# COMPACT_ATOMS: atom_id res chain seq x y z
N MET A 1 -16.28 25.43 0.19
CA MET A 1 -14.99 25.72 -0.48
C MET A 1 -13.93 24.92 0.24
N SER A 2 -13.45 23.84 -0.37
CA SER A 2 -12.33 23.06 0.19
C SER A 2 -11.03 23.79 -0.10
N PRO A 3 -10.08 23.88 0.85
CA PRO A 3 -8.76 24.45 0.56
C PRO A 3 -8.04 23.53 -0.44
N SER A 4 -7.69 24.08 -1.60
CA SER A 4 -6.78 23.40 -2.53
C SER A 4 -5.37 23.51 -1.96
N THR A 5 -4.81 22.38 -1.52
CA THR A 5 -3.40 22.30 -1.15
C THR A 5 -2.57 22.50 -2.42
N PRO A 6 -1.69 23.52 -2.49
CA PRO A 6 -0.88 23.74 -3.68
C PRO A 6 0.09 22.55 -3.86
N LEU A 7 0.14 22.02 -5.09
CA LEU A 7 1.13 21.01 -5.47
C LEU A 7 2.50 21.69 -5.55
N ILE A 8 3.31 21.54 -4.51
CA ILE A 8 4.70 22.00 -4.47
C ILE A 8 5.55 21.04 -5.30
N SER A 9 6.31 21.57 -6.26
CA SER A 9 7.31 20.79 -7.03
C SER A 9 8.46 20.34 -6.11
N PRO A 10 9.09 19.17 -6.33
CA PRO A 10 10.26 18.74 -5.55
C PRO A 10 11.36 19.81 -5.45
N ASP A 11 11.68 20.49 -6.55
CA ASP A 11 12.70 21.56 -6.56
C ASP A 11 12.28 22.82 -5.80
N ALA A 12 10.96 23.03 -5.63
CA ALA A 12 10.43 24.12 -4.83
C ALA A 12 10.49 23.75 -3.33
N LEU A 13 10.17 22.50 -2.99
CA LEU A 13 10.31 21.98 -1.64
C LEU A 13 11.77 22.03 -1.18
N ASP A 14 12.72 21.64 -2.04
CA ASP A 14 14.14 21.61 -1.72
C ASP A 14 14.70 23.02 -1.45
N ARG A 15 14.30 24.01 -2.26
CA ARG A 15 14.65 25.42 -2.02
C ARG A 15 14.03 25.98 -0.74
N GLU A 16 12.78 25.64 -0.45
CA GLU A 16 12.13 26.07 0.80
C GLU A 16 12.79 25.43 2.02
N ALA A 17 13.18 24.15 1.93
CA ALA A 17 13.92 23.45 2.98
C ALA A 17 15.30 24.07 3.21
N ALA A 18 16.05 24.38 2.14
CA ALA A 18 17.34 25.06 2.23
C ALA A 18 17.20 26.47 2.88
N ALA A 19 16.20 27.24 2.47
CA ALA A 19 15.94 28.57 3.06
C ALA A 19 15.56 28.50 4.55
N LEU A 20 14.80 27.47 4.95
CA LEU A 20 14.51 27.21 6.36
C LEU A 20 15.77 26.84 7.14
N TYR A 21 16.62 25.96 6.60
CA TYR A 21 17.87 25.55 7.22
C TYR A 21 18.83 26.73 7.45
N GLU A 22 18.90 27.66 6.50
CA GLU A 22 19.73 28.87 6.59
C GLU A 22 19.11 29.96 7.48
N SER A 23 17.84 29.81 7.88
CA SER A 23 17.15 30.84 8.66
C SER A 23 17.68 30.96 10.09
N ALA A 24 17.73 32.19 10.59
CA ALA A 24 18.05 32.47 12.00
C ALA A 24 17.05 31.81 12.97
N THR A 25 15.80 31.58 12.53
CA THR A 25 14.78 30.85 13.28
C THR A 25 15.20 29.41 13.53
N TRP A 26 15.71 28.73 12.51
CA TRP A 26 16.22 27.37 12.65
C TRP A 26 17.42 27.30 13.59
N GLN A 27 18.39 28.22 13.44
CA GLN A 27 19.54 28.30 14.33
C GLN A 27 19.13 28.50 15.80
N ARG A 28 18.14 29.36 16.07
CA ARG A 28 17.63 29.57 17.43
C ARG A 28 16.98 28.30 18.00
N ILE A 29 16.12 27.63 17.22
CA ILE A 29 15.46 26.38 17.66
C ILE A 29 16.48 25.31 18.04
N VAL A 30 17.51 25.13 17.20
CA VAL A 30 18.58 24.16 17.46
C VAL A 30 19.39 24.56 18.70
N THR A 31 19.72 25.84 18.85
CA THR A 31 20.46 26.35 20.00
C THR A 31 19.68 26.15 21.31
N ASP A 32 18.38 26.45 21.31
CA ASP A 32 17.49 26.25 22.45
C ASP A 32 17.39 24.76 22.85
N TRP A 33 17.38 23.84 21.89
CA TRP A 33 17.41 22.39 22.17
C TRP A 33 18.74 21.89 22.71
N THR A 34 19.86 22.47 22.28
CA THR A 34 21.19 22.09 22.76
C THR A 34 21.57 22.76 24.08
N SER A 35 20.82 23.78 24.50
CA SER A 35 21.02 24.44 25.78
C SER A 35 20.55 23.52 26.90
N ALA A 36 21.48 23.05 27.72
CA ALA A 36 21.16 22.21 28.87
C ALA A 36 20.15 22.93 29.79
N PRO A 37 19.11 22.25 30.31
CA PRO A 37 18.20 22.86 31.25
C PRO A 37 18.98 23.31 32.49
N THR A 38 18.97 24.61 32.76
CA THR A 38 19.52 25.22 33.98
C THR A 38 19.00 24.45 35.18
N ALA A 39 19.93 23.94 36.01
CA ALA A 39 19.63 23.17 37.20
C ALA A 39 18.57 23.87 38.07
N VAL A 40 17.48 23.16 38.32
CA VAL A 40 16.43 23.54 39.27
C VAL A 40 17.06 23.60 40.68
N PRO A 41 16.95 24.71 41.43
CA PRO A 41 17.37 24.70 42.83
C PRO A 41 16.44 23.78 43.64
N GLU A 42 17.03 22.94 44.49
CA GLU A 42 16.33 21.93 45.29
C GLU A 42 15.21 22.49 46.19
N PRO A 43 14.16 21.69 46.49
CA PRO A 43 12.99 22.13 47.22
C PRO A 43 13.25 22.14 48.73
N GLY A 44 13.44 23.33 49.29
CA GLY A 44 13.47 23.57 50.74
C GLY A 44 12.43 24.60 51.18
N THR A 45 11.37 24.10 51.82
CA THR A 45 10.56 24.78 52.86
C THR A 45 9.58 25.89 52.43
N THR A 46 8.28 25.55 52.44
CA THR A 46 7.08 26.42 52.37
C THR A 46 7.04 27.43 53.55
N PRO A 47 6.32 28.57 53.44
CA PRO A 47 4.86 28.54 53.69
C PRO A 47 4.01 29.33 52.66
N ALA A 48 2.77 28.87 52.52
CA ALA A 48 1.76 29.33 51.57
C ALA A 48 1.34 30.80 51.71
N PRO A 49 0.76 31.38 50.64
CA PRO A 49 -0.51 32.08 50.81
C PRO A 49 -1.56 31.73 49.73
N ASP A 50 -2.80 31.60 50.22
CA ASP A 50 -4.15 31.79 49.63
C ASP A 50 -4.51 31.32 48.20
N PRO A 51 -5.69 30.69 47.99
CA PRO A 51 -6.12 30.16 46.71
C PRO A 51 -6.82 31.24 45.87
N GLY A 52 -6.07 31.88 44.97
CA GLY A 52 -6.66 32.58 43.83
C GLY A 52 -7.16 31.58 42.77
N PRO A 53 -8.22 31.88 42.00
CA PRO A 53 -8.74 30.96 41.00
C PRO A 53 -7.78 30.87 39.81
N THR A 54 -7.00 29.80 39.75
CA THR A 54 -6.28 29.39 38.53
C THR A 54 -7.30 29.08 37.43
N PRO A 55 -7.16 29.65 36.22
CA PRO A 55 -7.95 29.19 35.09
C PRO A 55 -7.49 27.78 34.73
N VAL A 56 -8.36 26.81 34.97
CA VAL A 56 -8.22 25.44 34.45
C VAL A 56 -8.28 25.55 32.94
N VAL A 57 -7.12 25.49 32.28
CA VAL A 57 -7.07 25.21 30.84
C VAL A 57 -7.50 23.75 30.69
N PRO A 58 -8.63 23.45 30.03
CA PRO A 58 -9.02 22.07 29.82
C PRO A 58 -8.00 21.44 28.87
N ALA A 59 -7.33 20.40 29.33
CA ALA A 59 -6.51 19.55 28.48
C ALA A 59 -7.41 18.97 27.38
N ALA A 60 -7.17 19.38 26.14
CA ALA A 60 -7.88 18.86 24.98
C ALA A 60 -7.58 17.35 24.84
N PRO A 61 -8.58 16.45 24.91
CA PRO A 61 -8.37 15.04 24.65
C PRO A 61 -8.32 14.83 23.14
N GLY A 62 -7.13 14.69 22.57
CA GLY A 62 -7.01 14.40 21.13
C GLY A 62 -5.60 14.30 20.55
N ALA A 63 -4.56 14.84 21.19
CA ALA A 63 -3.23 14.94 20.59
C ALA A 63 -2.30 13.72 20.81
N ALA A 64 -2.72 12.72 21.58
CA ALA A 64 -1.85 11.63 22.02
C ALA A 64 -1.45 10.56 20.96
N PRO A 65 -2.26 10.22 19.92
CA PRO A 65 -1.91 9.09 19.06
C PRO A 65 -0.78 9.42 18.06
N ASP A 66 -0.73 10.65 17.56
CA ASP A 66 0.28 11.02 16.55
C ASP A 66 1.65 11.24 17.18
N ALA A 67 1.75 11.91 18.32
CA ALA A 67 3.03 12.19 18.96
C ALA A 67 3.80 10.91 19.34
N GLU A 68 3.10 9.87 19.79
CA GLU A 68 3.69 8.57 20.12
C GLU A 68 4.11 7.80 18.86
N ARG A 69 3.32 7.89 17.78
CA ARG A 69 3.64 7.28 16.49
C ARG A 69 4.91 7.86 15.89
N TRP A 70 5.07 9.19 15.88
CA TRP A 70 6.27 9.84 15.36
C TRP A 70 7.52 9.49 16.18
N ARG A 71 7.41 9.45 17.52
CA ARG A 71 8.53 9.03 18.39
C ARG A 71 8.98 7.60 18.11
N ARG A 72 8.07 6.68 17.85
CA ARG A 72 8.43 5.31 17.43
C ARG A 72 9.19 5.28 16.12
N LEU A 73 8.80 6.09 15.13
CA LEU A 73 9.50 6.17 13.85
C LEU A 73 10.96 6.63 14.02
N LEU A 74 11.23 7.56 14.94
CA LEU A 74 12.60 8.01 15.25
C LEU A 74 13.49 6.92 15.89
N THR A 75 12.88 5.83 16.36
CA THR A 75 13.60 4.70 16.99
C THR A 75 13.86 3.56 15.99
N VAL A 76 13.27 3.61 14.80
CA VAL A 76 13.41 2.59 13.75
C VAL A 76 14.55 2.99 12.80
N PRO A 77 15.46 2.07 12.42
CA PRO A 77 16.49 2.37 11.43
C PRO A 77 15.89 2.90 10.12
N VAL A 78 16.54 3.90 9.51
CA VAL A 78 16.06 4.54 8.27
C VAL A 78 15.83 3.51 7.17
N ASP A 79 16.71 2.52 7.01
CA ASP A 79 16.55 1.46 6.00
C ASP A 79 15.26 0.66 6.20
N ARG A 80 14.85 0.46 7.45
CA ARG A 80 13.60 -0.23 7.77
C ARG A 80 12.38 0.66 7.53
N LEU A 81 12.47 1.95 7.81
CA LEU A 81 11.42 2.91 7.45
C LEU A 81 11.25 3.02 5.93
N VAL A 82 12.36 3.04 5.19
CA VAL A 82 12.36 3.08 3.73
C VAL A 82 11.78 1.79 3.18
N ALA A 83 12.19 0.63 3.69
CA ALA A 83 11.61 -0.66 3.30
C ALA A 83 10.11 -0.71 3.60
N ASP A 84 9.68 -0.36 4.82
CA ASP A 84 8.26 -0.35 5.21
C ASP A 84 7.45 0.64 4.34
N ALA A 85 8.03 1.79 3.99
CA ALA A 85 7.38 2.77 3.13
C ALA A 85 7.28 2.30 1.67
N LEU A 86 8.32 1.65 1.13
CA LEU A 86 8.32 1.08 -0.22
C LEU A 86 7.38 -0.14 -0.32
N ASP A 87 7.33 -0.96 0.73
CA ASP A 87 6.39 -2.08 0.85
C ASP A 87 4.94 -1.60 0.94
N ALA A 88 4.71 -0.42 1.53
CA ALA A 88 3.40 0.20 1.61
C ALA A 88 2.93 0.84 0.29
N LEU A 89 3.83 1.02 -0.70
CA LEU A 89 3.43 1.55 -2.00
C LEU A 89 2.62 0.49 -2.77
N PRO A 90 1.49 0.87 -3.39
CA PRO A 90 0.77 -0.04 -4.25
C PRO A 90 1.68 -0.48 -5.41
N PRO A 91 1.65 -1.76 -5.80
CA PRO A 91 2.49 -2.23 -6.89
C PRO A 91 2.18 -1.44 -8.17
N PRO A 92 3.22 -1.07 -8.94
CA PRO A 92 3.01 -0.33 -10.18
C PRO A 92 2.10 -1.14 -11.10
N LEU A 93 1.04 -0.47 -11.59
CA LEU A 93 0.15 -1.09 -12.57
C LEU A 93 0.95 -1.39 -13.85
N PRO A 94 0.64 -2.50 -14.55
CA PRO A 94 1.28 -2.80 -15.82
C PRO A 94 1.12 -1.63 -16.81
N VAL A 95 2.22 -0.94 -17.12
CA VAL A 95 2.23 0.17 -18.09
C VAL A 95 2.01 -0.35 -19.50
N GLU A 96 2.40 -1.60 -19.75
CA GLU A 96 2.60 -2.15 -21.10
C GLU A 96 1.32 -2.19 -21.93
N ARG A 97 0.15 -2.46 -21.33
CA ARG A 97 -1.14 -2.55 -22.06
C ARG A 97 -2.34 -2.36 -21.14
N ARG A 98 -3.31 -1.53 -21.53
CA ARG A 98 -4.60 -1.43 -20.82
C ARG A 98 -5.50 -2.65 -21.10
N LEU A 99 -6.38 -2.96 -20.15
CA LEU A 99 -7.44 -3.95 -20.35
C LEU A 99 -8.40 -3.50 -21.48
N PRO A 100 -9.00 -4.43 -22.25
CA PRO A 100 -9.93 -4.09 -23.35
C PRO A 100 -11.31 -3.55 -22.90
N GLY A 101 -11.38 -2.92 -21.71
CA GLY A 101 -12.61 -2.39 -21.12
C GLY A 101 -13.68 -3.47 -20.86
N ARG A 102 -14.88 -3.03 -20.44
CA ARG A 102 -15.99 -3.95 -20.08
C ARG A 102 -16.52 -4.78 -21.25
N LEU A 103 -16.47 -4.25 -22.48
CA LEU A 103 -16.83 -5.03 -23.68
C LEU A 103 -15.83 -6.16 -23.93
N GLY A 104 -14.54 -5.89 -23.68
CA GLY A 104 -13.47 -6.88 -23.69
C GLY A 104 -13.70 -8.07 -22.75
N ALA A 105 -14.34 -7.83 -21.60
CA ALA A 105 -14.63 -8.85 -20.59
C ALA A 105 -15.66 -9.89 -21.07
N VAL A 106 -16.57 -9.49 -21.97
CA VAL A 106 -17.67 -10.33 -22.46
C VAL A 106 -17.31 -11.03 -23.77
N LEU A 107 -16.34 -10.50 -24.52
CA LEU A 107 -15.90 -11.06 -25.79
C LEU A 107 -15.30 -12.48 -25.64
N PRO A 108 -15.53 -13.38 -26.61
CA PRO A 108 -14.91 -14.70 -26.63
C PRO A 108 -13.38 -14.65 -26.56
N ASP A 109 -12.79 -15.58 -25.81
CA ASP A 109 -11.32 -15.65 -25.58
C ASP A 109 -10.51 -15.78 -26.87
N ARG A 110 -11.10 -16.40 -27.91
CA ARG A 110 -10.51 -16.55 -29.24
C ARG A 110 -10.23 -15.21 -29.92
N LEU A 111 -10.98 -14.16 -29.55
CA LEU A 111 -10.79 -12.81 -30.10
C LEU A 111 -9.69 -12.02 -29.41
N HIS A 112 -9.08 -12.55 -28.35
CA HIS A 112 -7.95 -11.90 -27.68
C HIS A 112 -6.63 -12.65 -27.90
N THR A 113 -6.68 -13.83 -28.51
CA THR A 113 -5.49 -14.67 -28.75
C THR A 113 -4.52 -14.02 -29.72
N TRP A 114 -4.99 -13.19 -30.65
CA TRP A 114 -4.14 -12.39 -31.55
C TRP A 114 -3.23 -11.42 -30.79
N ARG A 115 -3.62 -10.96 -29.59
CA ARG A 115 -2.79 -10.06 -28.77
C ARG A 115 -1.51 -10.72 -28.27
N ARG A 116 -1.42 -12.06 -28.33
CA ARG A 116 -0.24 -12.82 -27.90
C ARG A 116 0.77 -13.03 -29.02
N ILE A 117 0.36 -12.95 -30.29
CA ILE A 117 1.22 -13.31 -31.42
C ILE A 117 2.43 -12.34 -31.46
N GLY A 118 3.64 -12.91 -31.45
CA GLY A 118 4.90 -12.16 -31.50
C GLY A 118 5.29 -11.44 -30.20
N GLN A 119 4.67 -11.78 -29.07
CA GLN A 119 4.96 -11.14 -27.77
C GLN A 119 5.92 -11.99 -26.92
N PRO A 120 6.83 -11.35 -26.15
CA PRO A 120 7.65 -12.06 -25.18
C PRO A 120 6.80 -12.58 -24.02
N GLU A 121 7.28 -13.64 -23.37
CA GLU A 121 6.63 -14.18 -22.18
C GLU A 121 6.72 -13.17 -21.03
N LEU A 122 5.59 -12.91 -20.36
CA LEU A 122 5.54 -11.96 -19.25
C LEU A 122 6.16 -12.57 -17.99
N ARG A 123 6.71 -11.69 -17.15
CA ARG A 123 7.08 -12.03 -15.78
C ARG A 123 5.82 -12.37 -14.94
N PRO A 124 5.88 -13.37 -14.05
CA PRO A 124 4.81 -13.64 -13.08
C PRO A 124 4.27 -12.40 -12.34
N SER A 125 5.13 -11.48 -11.89
CA SER A 125 4.71 -10.24 -11.21
C SER A 125 3.83 -9.35 -12.12
N VAL A 126 4.17 -9.24 -13.40
CA VAL A 126 3.40 -8.47 -14.39
C VAL A 126 2.06 -9.15 -14.68
N HIS A 127 2.04 -10.49 -14.80
CA HIS A 127 0.80 -11.24 -14.95
C HIS A 127 -0.15 -11.08 -13.76
N LEU A 128 0.40 -11.06 -12.54
CA LEU A 128 -0.35 -10.78 -11.32
C LEU A 128 -0.89 -9.34 -11.31
N GLY A 129 -0.13 -8.36 -11.81
CA GLY A 129 -0.60 -6.99 -12.02
C GLY A 129 -1.82 -6.91 -12.95
N TYR A 130 -1.84 -7.73 -14.02
CA TYR A 130 -3.01 -7.85 -14.88
C TYR A 130 -4.21 -8.52 -14.21
N ALA A 131 -3.97 -9.58 -13.41
CA ALA A 131 -5.02 -10.20 -12.61
C ALA A 131 -5.61 -9.21 -11.60
N ARG A 132 -4.78 -8.37 -10.97
CA ARG A 132 -5.21 -7.29 -10.08
C ARG A 132 -6.12 -6.30 -10.82
N LEU A 133 -5.71 -5.82 -12.00
CA LEU A 133 -6.52 -4.94 -12.84
C LEU A 133 -7.88 -5.56 -13.17
N VAL A 134 -7.90 -6.85 -13.53
CA VAL A 134 -9.15 -7.57 -13.82
C VAL A 134 -10.07 -7.57 -12.60
N LEU A 135 -9.54 -7.86 -11.41
CA LEU A 135 -10.34 -7.84 -10.18
C LEU A 135 -10.87 -6.44 -9.85
N THR A 136 -10.05 -5.39 -10.01
CA THR A 136 -10.45 -4.03 -9.67
C THR A 136 -11.42 -3.43 -10.68
N GLU A 137 -11.24 -3.68 -11.98
CA GLU A 137 -12.07 -3.08 -13.03
C GLU A 137 -13.37 -3.88 -13.28
N TRP A 138 -13.28 -5.21 -13.25
CA TRP A 138 -14.40 -6.09 -13.59
C TRP A 138 -15.07 -6.67 -12.35
N GLY A 139 -14.48 -6.44 -11.18
CA GLY A 139 -15.06 -6.68 -9.87
C GLY A 139 -14.79 -8.08 -9.31
N TRP A 140 -14.84 -8.16 -7.99
CA TRP A 140 -14.67 -9.36 -7.20
C TRP A 140 -16.00 -10.10 -6.94
N GLN A 141 -15.94 -11.42 -6.79
CA GLN A 141 -17.03 -12.26 -6.35
C GLN A 141 -16.51 -13.50 -5.59
N ASN A 142 -17.01 -13.68 -4.37
CA ASN A 142 -16.74 -14.85 -3.52
C ASN A 142 -17.91 -15.87 -3.51
N ALA A 143 -19.15 -15.44 -3.81
CA ALA A 143 -20.34 -16.29 -3.86
C ALA A 143 -21.39 -15.82 -4.89
N PRO A 144 -22.09 -16.73 -5.60
CA PRO A 144 -21.73 -18.13 -5.83
C PRO A 144 -20.37 -18.24 -6.57
N TYR A 145 -19.57 -19.26 -6.23
CA TYR A 145 -18.24 -19.44 -6.83
C TYR A 145 -18.36 -19.79 -8.32
N LYS A 146 -17.97 -18.86 -9.19
CA LYS A 146 -17.86 -19.09 -10.62
C LYS A 146 -16.46 -18.73 -11.08
N LEU A 147 -15.78 -19.67 -11.75
CA LEU A 147 -14.53 -19.39 -12.45
C LEU A 147 -14.74 -18.33 -13.55
N ARG A 148 -15.96 -18.26 -14.12
CA ARG A 148 -16.41 -17.22 -15.05
C ARG A 148 -17.94 -17.11 -15.02
N ASP A 149 -18.48 -15.91 -14.92
CA ASP A 149 -19.87 -15.62 -15.24
C ASP A 149 -19.95 -14.66 -16.44
N ALA A 150 -21.17 -14.32 -16.88
CA ALA A 150 -21.37 -13.33 -17.95
C ALA A 150 -20.81 -11.92 -17.60
N ARG A 151 -20.38 -11.72 -16.35
CA ARG A 151 -19.77 -10.51 -15.81
C ARG A 151 -18.27 -10.68 -15.53
N GLY A 152 -17.66 -11.83 -15.86
CA GLY A 152 -16.21 -12.06 -15.83
C GLY A 152 -15.72 -13.15 -14.88
N ALA A 153 -14.40 -13.28 -14.78
CA ALA A 153 -13.71 -14.24 -13.92
C ALA A 153 -13.31 -13.55 -12.61
N ARG A 154 -14.21 -13.54 -11.62
CA ARG A 154 -14.24 -12.57 -10.52
C ARG A 154 -13.63 -13.05 -9.20
N CYS A 155 -12.97 -14.22 -9.19
CA CYS A 155 -12.17 -14.71 -8.07
C CYS A 155 -10.66 -14.66 -8.42
N VAL A 156 -9.74 -14.87 -7.46
CA VAL A 156 -8.28 -14.78 -7.73
C VAL A 156 -7.86 -15.72 -8.88
N CYS A 157 -8.31 -16.98 -8.86
CA CYS A 157 -8.03 -17.93 -9.95
C CYS A 157 -8.64 -17.48 -11.27
N GLY A 158 -9.86 -16.93 -11.20
CA GLY A 158 -10.55 -16.41 -12.37
C GLY A 158 -9.80 -15.25 -13.00
N ALA A 159 -9.30 -14.33 -12.19
CA ALA A 159 -8.54 -13.17 -12.65
C ALA A 159 -7.23 -13.56 -13.35
N LEU A 160 -6.49 -14.53 -12.79
CA LEU A 160 -5.31 -15.11 -13.44
C LEU A 160 -5.65 -15.70 -14.81
N LEU A 161 -6.74 -16.46 -14.88
CA LEU A 161 -7.21 -17.11 -16.10
C LEU A 161 -7.74 -16.09 -17.12
N ALA A 162 -8.41 -15.04 -16.68
CA ALA A 162 -8.86 -13.95 -17.53
C ALA A 162 -7.66 -13.17 -18.11
N ALA A 163 -6.68 -12.80 -17.29
CA ALA A 163 -5.45 -12.18 -17.78
C ALA A 163 -4.79 -13.02 -18.88
N HIS A 164 -4.64 -14.33 -18.64
CA HIS A 164 -4.14 -15.27 -19.64
C HIS A 164 -4.97 -15.26 -20.92
N ARG A 165 -6.30 -15.40 -20.81
CA ARG A 165 -7.22 -15.46 -21.95
C ARG A 165 -7.28 -14.15 -22.75
N LEU A 166 -6.99 -13.02 -22.12
CA LEU A 166 -6.87 -11.72 -22.78
C LEU A 166 -5.55 -11.53 -23.54
N GLY A 167 -4.67 -12.53 -23.49
CA GLY A 167 -3.39 -12.53 -24.18
C GLY A 167 -2.23 -12.01 -23.33
N TYR A 168 -2.43 -11.75 -22.03
CA TYR A 168 -1.34 -11.40 -21.11
C TYR A 168 -0.72 -12.68 -20.56
N GLY A 169 0.54 -12.94 -20.94
CA GLY A 169 1.30 -14.10 -20.47
C GLY A 169 0.83 -15.46 -21.04
N GLY A 170 1.74 -16.42 -21.06
CA GLY A 170 1.46 -17.81 -21.40
C GLY A 170 0.86 -18.59 -20.23
N ALA A 171 0.62 -19.88 -20.48
CA ALA A 171 0.10 -20.77 -19.44
C ALA A 171 1.16 -21.03 -18.36
N THR A 172 2.43 -21.05 -18.76
CA THR A 172 3.58 -21.18 -17.86
C THR A 172 3.63 -20.00 -16.88
N THR A 173 3.63 -18.76 -17.36
CA THR A 173 3.60 -17.57 -16.49
C THR A 173 2.38 -17.56 -15.56
N MET A 174 1.20 -17.93 -16.06
CA MET A 174 -0.01 -18.01 -15.22
C MET A 174 0.15 -19.04 -14.07
N ASN A 175 0.74 -20.20 -14.35
CA ASN A 175 0.98 -21.24 -13.35
C ASN A 175 2.04 -20.81 -12.34
N GLU A 176 3.12 -20.16 -12.79
CA GLU A 176 4.13 -19.59 -11.92
C GLU A 176 3.54 -18.49 -11.01
N ALA A 177 2.71 -17.60 -11.56
CA ALA A 177 1.98 -16.59 -10.79
C ALA A 177 1.07 -17.23 -9.73
N ALA A 178 0.37 -18.32 -10.07
CA ALA A 178 -0.42 -19.07 -9.10
C ALA A 178 0.45 -19.69 -7.98
N ALA A 179 1.64 -20.17 -8.31
CA ALA A 179 2.59 -20.70 -7.32
C ALA A 179 3.10 -19.61 -6.36
N TRP A 180 3.30 -18.38 -6.84
CA TRP A 180 3.61 -17.23 -6.00
C TRP A 180 2.46 -16.90 -5.04
N ILE A 181 1.21 -16.91 -5.51
CA ILE A 181 0.04 -16.71 -4.64
C ILE A 181 -0.03 -17.80 -3.57
N MET A 182 0.20 -19.07 -3.93
CA MET A 182 0.22 -20.17 -2.97
C MET A 182 1.35 -20.02 -1.94
N THR A 183 2.46 -19.39 -2.30
CA THR A 183 3.56 -19.10 -1.37
C THR A 183 3.19 -17.97 -0.42
N GLU A 184 2.52 -16.93 -0.91
CA GLU A 184 2.01 -15.83 -0.09
C GLU A 184 0.86 -16.28 0.83
N LEU A 185 -0.03 -17.15 0.36
CA LEU A 185 -1.07 -17.73 1.22
C LEU A 185 -0.46 -18.54 2.38
N ARG A 186 0.57 -19.34 2.10
CA ARG A 186 1.30 -20.11 3.11
C ARG A 186 2.01 -19.21 4.13
N SER A 187 2.60 -18.10 3.68
CA SER A 187 3.23 -17.12 4.60
C SER A 187 2.20 -16.48 5.55
N ARG A 188 0.94 -16.35 5.11
CA ARG A 188 -0.20 -15.88 5.92
C ARG A 188 -0.88 -16.99 6.75
N GLY A 189 -0.29 -18.18 6.81
CA GLY A 189 -0.81 -19.32 7.57
C GLY A 189 -1.92 -20.12 6.86
N TRP A 190 -2.23 -19.82 5.59
CA TRP A 190 -3.20 -20.57 4.81
C TRP A 190 -2.54 -21.70 4.00
N HIS A 191 -2.92 -22.94 4.28
CA HIS A 191 -2.25 -24.13 3.72
C HIS A 191 -3.07 -24.86 2.63
N GLU A 192 -4.32 -24.46 2.40
CA GLU A 192 -5.14 -25.03 1.33
C GLU A 192 -4.94 -24.28 0.01
N LEU A 193 -5.57 -24.77 -1.05
CA LEU A 193 -5.55 -24.13 -2.38
C LEU A 193 -6.23 -22.75 -2.38
N ILE A 194 -5.98 -21.99 -3.46
CA ILE A 194 -6.59 -20.67 -3.71
C ILE A 194 -8.14 -20.78 -3.77
N GLY A 195 -8.68 -21.89 -4.27
CA GLY A 195 -10.12 -22.13 -4.39
C GLY A 195 -10.87 -22.11 -3.06
N PRO A 196 -10.47 -22.93 -2.07
CA PRO A 196 -10.95 -22.83 -0.70
C PRO A 196 -10.73 -21.46 -0.06
N TRP A 197 -9.56 -20.83 -0.24
CA TRP A 197 -9.31 -19.49 0.27
C TRP A 197 -10.34 -18.47 -0.22
N ASN A 198 -10.64 -18.47 -1.52
CA ASN A 198 -11.64 -17.57 -2.14
C ASN A 198 -13.05 -17.78 -1.58
N ARG A 199 -13.39 -19.00 -1.17
CA ARG A 199 -14.72 -19.40 -0.68
C ARG A 199 -14.85 -19.28 0.84
N ALA A 200 -13.77 -18.97 1.55
CA ALA A 200 -13.80 -18.85 2.99
C ALA A 200 -14.80 -17.74 3.42
N PRO A 201 -15.59 -17.95 4.48
CA PRO A 201 -16.53 -16.95 4.98
C PRO A 201 -15.80 -15.65 5.34
N GLY A 202 -16.45 -14.51 5.08
CA GLY A 202 -15.90 -13.19 5.41
C GLY A 202 -14.85 -12.64 4.45
N ARG A 203 -14.49 -13.37 3.38
CA ARG A 203 -13.55 -12.87 2.37
C ARG A 203 -14.11 -11.71 1.57
N THR A 204 -13.36 -10.61 1.53
CA THR A 204 -13.74 -9.38 0.86
C THR A 204 -12.98 -9.18 -0.45
N ALA A 205 -13.42 -8.19 -1.23
CA ALA A 205 -12.67 -7.74 -2.41
C ALA A 205 -11.31 -7.14 -2.00
N ALA A 206 -11.26 -6.44 -0.85
CA ALA A 206 -10.03 -5.89 -0.32
C ALA A 206 -9.02 -6.99 -0.01
N ASP A 207 -9.43 -8.07 0.67
CA ASP A 207 -8.53 -9.20 0.96
C ASP A 207 -7.91 -9.81 -0.30
N ALA A 208 -8.67 -9.88 -1.39
CA ALA A 208 -8.21 -10.41 -2.67
C ALA A 208 -7.21 -9.48 -3.35
N VAL A 209 -7.45 -8.17 -3.31
CA VAL A 209 -6.52 -7.17 -3.81
C VAL A 209 -5.25 -7.15 -2.96
N ASP A 210 -5.36 -7.16 -1.64
CA ASP A 210 -4.23 -7.19 -0.70
C ASP A 210 -3.39 -8.47 -0.83
N LEU A 211 -4.03 -9.60 -1.15
CA LEU A 211 -3.32 -10.83 -1.50
C LEU A 211 -2.51 -10.66 -2.80
N LEU A 212 -3.12 -10.11 -3.84
CA LEU A 212 -2.42 -9.87 -5.11
C LEU A 212 -1.30 -8.85 -4.93
N ASP A 213 -1.51 -7.78 -4.19
CA ASP A 213 -0.52 -6.70 -4.03
C ASP A 213 0.74 -7.19 -3.33
N ALA A 214 0.60 -7.91 -2.22
CA ALA A 214 1.75 -8.53 -1.57
C ALA A 214 2.43 -9.59 -2.45
N THR A 215 1.64 -10.35 -3.22
CA THR A 215 2.21 -11.37 -4.12
C THR A 215 2.99 -10.73 -5.27
N ILE A 216 2.48 -9.64 -5.86
CA ILE A 216 3.16 -8.87 -6.91
C ILE A 216 4.47 -8.32 -6.35
N HIS A 217 4.43 -7.72 -5.17
CA HIS A 217 5.60 -7.16 -4.52
C HIS A 217 6.67 -8.24 -4.26
N ARG A 218 6.28 -9.36 -3.65
CA ARG A 218 7.17 -10.51 -3.38
C ARG A 218 7.80 -11.06 -4.67
N ALA A 219 7.00 -11.24 -5.73
CA ALA A 219 7.50 -11.75 -7.01
C ALA A 219 8.46 -10.75 -7.69
N ALA A 220 8.13 -9.46 -7.65
CA ALA A 220 8.95 -8.39 -8.23
C ALA A 220 10.31 -8.26 -7.51
N LEU A 221 10.34 -8.32 -6.18
CA LEU A 221 11.59 -8.35 -5.40
C LEU A 221 12.47 -9.55 -5.74
N ALA A 222 11.86 -10.69 -6.10
CA ALA A 222 12.59 -11.87 -6.57
C ALA A 222 13.03 -11.79 -8.05
N GLY A 223 12.81 -10.65 -8.73
CA GLY A 223 13.09 -10.49 -10.16
C GLY A 223 12.18 -11.30 -11.08
N ARG A 224 11.05 -11.78 -10.56
CA ARG A 224 10.04 -12.58 -11.27
C ARG A 224 8.81 -11.75 -11.58
#